data_AF-A0AAD8PEU5-F1
#
_entry.id   AF-A0AAD8PEU5-F1
#
_cell.length_a   1.000
_cell.length_b   1.000
_cell.length_c   1.000
_cell.angle_alpha   90.00
_cell.angle_beta   90.00
_cell.angle_gamma   90.00
#
_symmetry.space_group_name_H-M   'P 1'
#
loop_
_entity.id
_entity.type
_entity.pdbx_description
1 polymer ?
#
loop_
_entity_poly.entity_id
_entity_poly.type
_entity_poly.pdbx_seq_one_letter_code
_entity_poly.pdbx_strand_id
1 'polypeptide(L)'
;MDNDTTDVVNTDMVFRDEPRLEDLSLLVDDTLGIVDSMLKNNKSRDIEFVKTVLLELMMAEKRCRAARDGQSNARLCKCIIQLLYDIGDLANLNYYLVLLSRKRGQLKATISATVNLAMGWISEIKGMEDKMNLINTLNHITLGKMFLESQRAELAFTLAKIKEAEGKIDEAAKVVHNVEVETFGSLPRPAKVHYILEQMRLHLLNKDYLRFFITSKKIKESLLSGEEYGDSELTFYGYMIQYYLHEGDYFEIAQAYNKRMNAAIRLGKDDWKKEMECMLLFLIISPISDDVNGFRKDIMSKEAKRISEAPLFAHLFTELMSENLLPLPLDAQVSAALRQHTVFSGKELPDGEKRLQLLNDRVVQHDILVASKFYTNIRLRRLAELINTAPENVEVELSAMVNSETIHAKINRPEGLIKFGKRKDPDLILDNWAKGIATLLGQVDQCSRLVQKERMIHEARLQKIELEKALHD
;
A
#
# COMPACT_ATOMS: atom_id res chain seq x y z
N MET A 1 18.04 -16.98 24.65
CA MET A 1 18.78 -18.02 23.90
C MET A 1 17.83 -18.55 22.86
N ASP A 2 17.76 -17.88 21.72
CA ASP A 2 17.22 -18.42 20.48
C ASP A 2 18.08 -17.78 19.40
N ASN A 3 18.96 -18.59 18.82
CA ASN A 3 20.01 -18.16 17.92
C ASN A 3 19.42 -17.59 16.64
N ASP A 4 19.84 -16.37 16.33
CA ASP A 4 19.98 -15.85 14.97
C ASP A 4 20.84 -16.81 14.15
N THR A 5 20.19 -17.77 13.50
CA THR A 5 20.69 -18.39 12.28
C THR A 5 19.73 -18.00 11.18
N THR A 6 19.81 -16.74 10.76
CA THR A 6 19.60 -16.39 9.36
C THR A 6 20.65 -17.12 8.55
N ASP A 7 20.45 -18.43 8.36
CA ASP A 7 21.12 -19.15 7.30
C ASP A 7 20.67 -18.48 6.01
N VAL A 8 21.58 -17.67 5.49
CA VAL A 8 21.66 -17.29 4.10
C VAL A 8 21.61 -18.61 3.33
N VAL A 9 20.40 -19.05 2.97
CA VAL A 9 20.21 -20.01 1.90
C VAL A 9 20.71 -19.27 0.68
N ASN A 10 22.01 -19.42 0.44
CA ASN A 10 22.71 -18.87 -0.68
C ASN A 10 21.92 -19.35 -1.91
N THR A 11 21.27 -18.41 -2.60
CA THR A 11 20.42 -18.67 -3.78
C THR A 11 21.14 -19.50 -4.84
N ASP A 12 22.47 -19.53 -4.76
CA ASP A 12 23.38 -20.35 -5.54
C ASP A 12 23.31 -21.87 -5.28
N MET A 13 22.73 -22.37 -4.19
CA MET A 13 22.75 -23.80 -3.88
C MET A 13 21.68 -24.61 -4.63
N VAL A 14 20.52 -24.03 -4.94
CA VAL A 14 19.38 -24.77 -5.51
C VAL A 14 19.55 -25.01 -7.02
N PHE A 15 20.33 -24.18 -7.70
CA PHE A 15 20.46 -24.22 -9.17
C PHE A 15 21.86 -24.52 -9.69
N ARG A 16 22.80 -25.01 -8.85
CA ARG A 16 24.14 -25.39 -9.31
C ARG A 16 24.10 -26.46 -10.41
N ASP A 17 25.06 -26.33 -11.33
CA ASP A 17 25.35 -27.36 -12.32
C ASP A 17 25.99 -28.58 -11.65
N GLU A 18 25.90 -29.73 -12.31
CA GLU A 18 26.62 -30.94 -11.89
C GLU A 18 28.14 -30.66 -11.82
N PRO A 19 28.87 -31.31 -10.90
CA PRO A 19 30.28 -31.03 -10.69
C PRO A 19 31.10 -31.24 -11.98
N ARG A 20 32.10 -30.38 -12.16
CA ARG A 20 33.07 -30.43 -13.27
C ARG A 20 33.77 -31.79 -13.33
N LEU A 21 33.92 -32.33 -14.53
CA LEU A 21 34.69 -33.57 -14.77
C LEU A 21 36.17 -33.26 -15.06
N GLU A 22 36.43 -32.25 -15.90
CA GLU A 22 37.77 -31.83 -16.28
C GLU A 22 37.83 -30.29 -16.35
N ASP A 23 38.99 -29.72 -15.98
CA ASP A 23 39.26 -28.29 -16.13
C ASP A 23 39.89 -28.04 -17.51
N LEU A 24 39.15 -27.36 -18.38
CA LEU A 24 39.58 -27.04 -19.74
C LEU A 24 39.94 -25.55 -19.91
N SER A 25 40.21 -24.85 -18.80
CA SER A 25 40.53 -23.41 -18.82
C SER A 25 41.70 -23.08 -19.76
N LEU A 26 42.77 -23.89 -19.78
CA LEU A 26 43.93 -23.69 -20.67
C LEU A 26 43.56 -23.85 -22.16
N LEU A 27 42.74 -24.86 -22.49
CA LEU A 27 42.25 -25.04 -23.87
C LEU A 27 41.40 -23.85 -24.31
N VAL A 28 40.61 -23.28 -23.39
CA VAL A 28 39.81 -22.08 -23.67
C VAL A 28 40.69 -20.85 -23.85
N ASP A 29 41.73 -20.68 -23.04
CA ASP A 29 42.67 -19.56 -23.19
C ASP A 29 43.46 -19.65 -24.51
N ASP A 30 43.91 -20.85 -24.89
CA ASP A 30 44.60 -21.08 -26.16
C ASP A 30 43.68 -20.81 -27.36
N THR A 31 42.44 -21.31 -27.31
CA THR A 31 41.47 -21.10 -28.40
C THR A 31 41.01 -19.64 -28.49
N LEU A 32 40.81 -18.95 -27.36
CA LEU A 32 40.52 -17.52 -27.36
C LEU A 32 41.72 -16.71 -27.86
N GLY A 33 42.95 -17.09 -27.50
CA GLY A 33 44.17 -16.45 -28.01
C GLY A 33 44.36 -16.62 -29.52
N ILE A 34 44.05 -17.81 -30.06
CA ILE A 34 44.02 -18.07 -31.50
C ILE A 34 42.97 -17.18 -32.17
N VAL A 35 41.75 -17.13 -31.63
CA VAL A 35 40.66 -16.30 -32.17
C VAL A 35 41.01 -14.81 -32.13
N ASP A 36 41.58 -14.31 -31.03
CA ASP A 36 42.05 -12.92 -30.91
C ASP A 36 43.16 -12.59 -31.91
N SER A 37 44.08 -13.52 -32.15
CA SER A 37 45.13 -13.35 -33.17
C SER A 37 44.54 -13.32 -34.59
N MET A 38 43.54 -14.16 -34.86
CA MET A 38 42.83 -14.19 -36.14
C MET A 38 42.03 -12.90 -36.36
N LEU A 39 41.40 -12.36 -35.32
CA LEU A 39 40.64 -11.11 -35.37
C LEU A 39 41.54 -9.87 -35.58
N LYS A 40 42.77 -9.89 -35.06
CA LYS A 40 43.75 -8.80 -35.29
C LYS A 40 44.35 -8.81 -36.69
N ASN A 41 44.49 -9.99 -37.29
CA ASN A 41 45.16 -10.14 -38.59
C ASN A 41 44.25 -9.86 -39.79
N ASN A 42 42.93 -10.07 -39.68
CA ASN A 42 41.98 -9.83 -40.77
C ASN A 42 41.10 -8.61 -40.50
N LYS A 43 41.30 -7.53 -41.28
CA LYS A 43 40.47 -6.31 -41.24
C LYS A 43 39.15 -6.45 -42.02
N SER A 44 39.09 -7.30 -43.05
CA SER A 44 37.82 -7.68 -43.68
C SER A 44 37.22 -8.85 -42.91
N ARG A 45 36.12 -8.58 -42.20
CA ARG A 45 35.32 -9.60 -41.51
C ARG A 45 34.48 -10.37 -42.54
N ASP A 46 35.15 -11.07 -43.45
CA ASP A 46 34.47 -11.82 -44.51
C ASP A 46 33.59 -12.93 -43.92
N ILE A 47 32.42 -13.15 -44.52
CA ILE A 47 31.39 -14.09 -44.03
C ILE A 47 31.96 -15.50 -43.83
N GLU A 48 32.92 -15.90 -44.67
CA GLU A 48 33.57 -17.21 -44.60
C GLU A 48 34.55 -17.32 -43.43
N PHE A 49 35.28 -16.25 -43.12
CA PHE A 49 36.16 -16.16 -41.96
C PHE A 49 35.37 -16.19 -40.64
N VAL A 50 34.22 -15.51 -40.59
CA VAL A 50 33.32 -15.57 -39.43
C VAL A 50 32.81 -17.00 -39.22
N LYS A 51 32.49 -17.74 -40.29
CA LYS A 51 32.07 -19.15 -40.20
C LYS A 51 33.18 -20.06 -39.70
N THR A 52 34.43 -19.89 -40.12
CA THR A 52 35.56 -20.71 -39.64
C THR A 52 35.82 -20.47 -38.16
N VAL A 53 35.83 -19.21 -37.73
CA VAL A 53 36.02 -18.84 -36.31
C VAL A 53 34.87 -19.37 -35.44
N LEU A 54 33.62 -19.23 -35.90
CA LEU A 54 32.46 -19.79 -35.20
C LEU A 54 32.53 -21.31 -35.10
N LEU A 55 32.99 -22.00 -36.14
CA LEU A 55 33.10 -23.45 -36.14
C LEU A 55 34.16 -23.94 -35.14
N GLU A 56 35.32 -23.28 -35.06
CA GLU A 56 36.34 -23.56 -34.04
C GLU A 56 35.81 -23.33 -32.62
N LEU A 57 35.18 -22.19 -32.36
CA LEU A 57 34.58 -21.88 -31.07
C LEU A 57 33.47 -22.87 -30.69
N MET A 58 32.65 -23.32 -31.65
CA MET A 58 31.62 -24.34 -31.42
C MET A 58 32.20 -25.73 -31.14
N MET A 59 33.35 -26.08 -31.73
CA MET A 59 34.05 -27.32 -31.41
C MET A 59 34.62 -27.29 -29.99
N ALA A 60 35.19 -26.16 -29.57
CA ALA A 60 35.65 -25.96 -28.20
C ALA A 60 34.48 -25.99 -27.20
N GLU A 61 33.36 -25.31 -27.51
CA GLU A 61 32.12 -25.35 -26.71
C GLU A 61 31.64 -26.79 -26.48
N LYS A 62 31.64 -27.61 -27.53
CA LYS A 62 31.23 -29.02 -27.43
C LYS A 62 32.11 -29.82 -26.46
N ARG A 63 33.43 -29.57 -26.44
CA ARG A 63 34.37 -30.23 -25.52
C ARG A 63 34.15 -29.76 -24.08
N CYS A 64 34.03 -28.45 -23.84
CA CYS A 64 33.76 -27.89 -22.52
C CYS A 64 32.41 -28.34 -21.96
N ARG A 65 31.37 -28.43 -22.80
CA ARG A 65 30.07 -28.98 -22.41
C ARG A 65 30.16 -30.46 -22.02
N ALA A 66 30.91 -31.27 -22.77
CA ALA A 66 31.12 -32.69 -22.43
C ALA A 66 31.88 -32.86 -21.11
N ALA A 67 32.85 -32.01 -20.83
CA ALA A 67 33.62 -31.97 -19.59
C ALA A 67 32.88 -31.32 -18.39
N ARG A 68 31.65 -30.82 -18.60
CA ARG A 68 30.84 -30.11 -17.59
C ARG A 68 31.51 -28.85 -17.04
N ASP A 69 32.34 -28.22 -17.85
CA ASP A 69 33.07 -27.01 -17.48
C ASP A 69 32.24 -25.74 -17.75
N GLY A 70 31.43 -25.32 -16.77
CA GLY A 70 30.46 -24.23 -16.92
C GLY A 70 31.07 -22.85 -17.15
N GLN A 71 32.15 -22.50 -16.44
CA GLN A 71 32.73 -21.15 -16.54
C GLN A 71 33.56 -20.99 -17.81
N SER A 72 34.33 -22.01 -18.20
CA SER A 72 35.12 -21.97 -19.44
C SER A 72 34.19 -22.01 -20.66
N ASN A 73 33.13 -22.82 -20.61
CA ASN A 73 32.10 -22.82 -21.65
C ASN A 73 31.34 -21.48 -21.71
N ALA A 74 31.13 -20.82 -20.56
CA ALA A 74 30.56 -19.47 -20.51
C ALA A 74 31.44 -18.44 -21.23
N ARG A 75 32.77 -18.50 -21.06
CA ARG A 75 33.69 -17.60 -21.76
C ARG A 75 33.64 -17.79 -23.27
N LEU A 76 33.67 -19.04 -23.74
CA LEU A 76 33.53 -19.35 -25.17
C LEU A 76 32.21 -18.87 -25.74
N CYS A 77 31.08 -19.17 -25.08
CA CYS A 77 29.77 -18.76 -25.55
C CYS A 77 29.60 -17.23 -25.53
N LYS A 78 30.17 -16.54 -24.53
CA LYS A 78 30.22 -15.06 -24.52
C LYS A 78 31.02 -14.52 -25.69
N CYS A 79 32.17 -15.11 -26.01
CA CYS A 79 32.99 -14.71 -27.16
C CYS A 79 32.21 -14.89 -28.48
N ILE A 80 31.55 -16.04 -28.69
CA ILE A 80 30.70 -16.29 -29.87
C ILE A 80 29.66 -15.17 -30.05
N ILE A 81 28.94 -14.85 -28.97
CA ILE A 81 27.86 -13.87 -29.00
C ILE A 81 28.43 -12.45 -29.17
N GLN A 82 29.51 -12.10 -28.48
CA GLN A 82 30.19 -10.81 -28.61
C GLN A 82 30.67 -10.57 -30.04
N LEU A 83 31.26 -11.58 -30.68
CA LEU A 83 31.72 -11.47 -32.07
C LEU A 83 30.58 -11.15 -33.02
N LEU A 84 29.43 -11.83 -32.87
CA LEU A 84 28.25 -11.58 -33.70
C LEU A 84 27.68 -10.17 -33.48
N TYR A 85 27.72 -9.67 -32.23
CA TYR A 85 27.32 -8.31 -31.92
C TYR A 85 28.29 -7.27 -32.51
N ASP A 86 29.60 -7.49 -32.38
CA ASP A 86 30.63 -6.58 -32.92
C ASP A 86 30.56 -6.47 -34.44
N ILE A 87 30.17 -7.56 -35.13
CA ILE A 87 29.94 -7.60 -36.58
C ILE A 87 28.65 -6.84 -36.97
N GLY A 88 27.71 -6.67 -36.05
CA GLY A 88 26.41 -6.06 -36.29
C GLY A 88 25.37 -7.02 -36.89
N ASP A 89 25.64 -8.34 -36.90
CA ASP A 89 24.71 -9.34 -37.43
C ASP A 89 23.74 -9.81 -36.34
N LEU A 90 22.72 -8.99 -36.11
CA LEU A 90 21.72 -9.21 -35.05
C LEU A 90 20.79 -10.41 -35.33
N ALA A 91 20.62 -10.78 -36.61
CA ALA A 91 19.81 -11.94 -36.98
C ALA A 91 20.52 -13.25 -36.59
N ASN A 92 21.80 -13.39 -36.91
CA ASN A 92 22.58 -14.55 -36.50
C ASN A 92 22.80 -14.56 -34.99
N LEU A 93 23.01 -13.40 -34.36
CA LEU A 93 23.07 -13.30 -32.89
C LEU A 93 21.85 -13.94 -32.23
N ASN A 94 20.65 -13.56 -32.66
CA ASN A 94 19.39 -14.12 -32.17
C ASN A 94 19.29 -15.63 -32.38
N TYR A 95 19.70 -16.12 -33.55
CA TYR A 95 19.73 -17.56 -33.83
C TYR A 95 20.69 -18.31 -32.90
N TYR A 96 21.91 -17.82 -32.72
CA TYR A 96 22.92 -18.46 -31.87
C TYR A 96 22.54 -18.42 -30.38
N LEU A 97 21.89 -17.37 -29.90
CA LEU A 97 21.32 -17.30 -28.54
C LEU A 97 20.30 -18.42 -28.31
N VAL A 98 19.38 -18.63 -29.25
CA VAL A 98 18.39 -19.73 -29.16
C VAL A 98 19.08 -21.10 -29.28
N LEU A 99 20.02 -21.24 -30.19
CA LEU A 99 20.74 -22.49 -30.41
C LEU A 99 21.53 -22.93 -29.17
N LEU A 100 22.38 -22.04 -28.62
CA LEU A 100 23.21 -22.32 -27.46
C LEU A 100 22.37 -22.62 -26.21
N SER A 101 21.22 -21.95 -26.07
CA SER A 101 20.34 -22.12 -24.92
C SER A 101 19.40 -23.33 -24.98
N ARG A 102 19.22 -23.95 -26.16
CA ARG A 102 18.43 -25.18 -26.37
C ARG A 102 19.30 -26.45 -26.53
N LYS A 103 20.62 -26.32 -26.69
CA LYS A 103 21.52 -27.47 -26.84
C LYS A 103 21.43 -28.40 -25.63
N ARG A 104 21.27 -29.70 -25.90
CA ARG A 104 21.19 -30.75 -24.87
C ARG A 104 22.48 -30.78 -24.03
N GLY A 105 22.34 -30.72 -22.71
CA GLY A 105 23.47 -30.77 -21.77
C GLY A 105 24.20 -29.44 -21.61
N GLN A 106 23.65 -28.32 -22.09
CA GLN A 106 24.23 -27.02 -21.80
C GLN A 106 24.07 -26.68 -20.31
N LEU A 107 25.13 -26.14 -19.74
CA LEU A 107 25.24 -25.80 -18.32
C LEU A 107 24.48 -24.51 -18.02
N LYS A 108 23.80 -24.45 -16.87
CA LYS A 108 22.99 -23.31 -16.44
C LYS A 108 23.85 -22.07 -16.30
N ALA A 109 25.06 -22.19 -15.73
CA ALA A 109 26.01 -21.10 -15.60
C ALA A 109 26.35 -20.46 -16.95
N THR A 110 26.51 -21.27 -18.00
CA THR A 110 26.76 -20.79 -19.36
C THR A 110 25.55 -20.05 -19.91
N ILE A 111 24.34 -20.60 -19.78
CA ILE A 111 23.12 -19.96 -20.27
C ILE A 111 22.90 -18.61 -19.57
N SER A 112 22.98 -18.56 -18.25
CA SER A 112 22.83 -17.31 -17.48
C SER A 112 23.85 -16.26 -17.89
N ALA A 113 25.11 -16.66 -18.08
CA ALA A 113 26.17 -15.74 -18.45
C ALA A 113 25.99 -15.18 -19.87
N THR A 114 25.46 -15.97 -20.81
CA THR A 114 25.13 -15.51 -22.17
C THR A 114 23.92 -14.58 -22.21
N VAL A 115 22.87 -14.89 -21.45
CA VAL A 115 21.66 -14.07 -21.37
C VAL A 115 21.95 -12.72 -20.70
N ASN A 116 22.72 -12.70 -19.60
CA ASN A 116 23.11 -11.46 -18.92
C ASN A 116 23.91 -10.53 -19.83
N LEU A 117 24.79 -11.10 -20.67
CA LEU A 117 25.56 -10.32 -21.64
C LEU A 117 24.63 -9.70 -22.69
N ALA A 118 23.74 -10.50 -23.28
CA ALA A 118 22.77 -10.01 -24.25
C ALA A 118 21.80 -8.95 -23.68
N MET A 119 21.43 -9.06 -22.40
CA MET A 119 20.60 -8.05 -21.73
C MET A 119 21.29 -6.70 -21.60
N GLY A 120 22.62 -6.67 -21.40
CA GLY A 120 23.39 -5.43 -21.33
C GLY A 120 23.27 -4.58 -22.61
N TRP A 121 23.12 -5.22 -23.77
CA TRP A 121 23.01 -4.52 -25.05
C TRP A 121 21.63 -3.94 -25.34
N ILE A 122 20.59 -4.33 -24.61
CA ILE A 122 19.22 -3.81 -24.82
C ILE A 122 19.18 -2.28 -24.67
N SER A 123 20.02 -1.71 -23.80
CA SER A 123 20.15 -0.26 -23.63
C SER A 123 20.97 0.42 -24.72
N GLU A 124 21.92 -0.28 -25.34
CA GLU A 124 22.86 0.25 -26.35
C GLU A 124 22.28 0.26 -27.78
N ILE A 125 21.43 -0.72 -28.10
CA ILE A 125 20.84 -0.86 -29.43
C ILE A 125 19.85 0.28 -29.70
N LYS A 126 20.15 1.11 -30.72
CA LYS A 126 19.32 2.24 -31.15
C LYS A 126 18.14 1.85 -32.04
N GLY A 127 18.23 0.72 -32.74
CA GLY A 127 17.17 0.22 -33.63
C GLY A 127 16.02 -0.39 -32.82
N MET A 128 14.83 0.20 -32.90
CA MET A 128 13.65 -0.29 -32.15
C MET A 128 13.21 -1.69 -32.57
N GLU A 129 13.25 -2.01 -33.87
CA GLU A 129 12.86 -3.31 -34.40
C GLU A 129 13.82 -4.43 -33.95
N ASP A 130 15.13 -4.18 -34.07
CA ASP A 130 16.16 -5.12 -33.62
C ASP A 130 16.14 -5.32 -32.11
N LYS A 131 15.89 -4.25 -31.35
CA LYS A 131 15.71 -4.29 -29.90
C LYS A 131 14.51 -5.16 -29.51
N MET A 132 13.39 -5.01 -30.20
CA MET A 132 12.20 -5.84 -29.96
C MET A 132 12.44 -7.31 -30.35
N ASN A 133 13.15 -7.57 -31.44
CA ASN A 133 13.54 -8.92 -31.83
C ASN A 133 14.42 -9.60 -30.77
N LEU A 134 15.43 -8.88 -30.24
CA LEU A 134 16.27 -9.38 -29.15
C LEU A 134 15.47 -9.62 -27.86
N ILE A 135 14.57 -8.72 -27.49
CA ILE A 135 13.73 -8.91 -26.29
C ILE A 135 12.82 -10.14 -26.46
N ASN A 136 12.22 -10.32 -27.64
CA ASN A 136 11.36 -11.48 -27.92
C ASN A 136 12.13 -12.80 -27.88
N THR A 137 13.36 -12.84 -28.41
CA THR A 137 14.21 -14.04 -28.34
C THR A 137 14.63 -14.34 -26.92
N LEU A 138 15.02 -13.33 -26.13
CA LEU A 138 15.37 -13.52 -24.71
C LEU A 138 14.16 -13.94 -23.86
N ASN A 139 12.97 -13.39 -24.13
CA ASN A 139 11.72 -13.86 -23.51
C ASN A 139 11.46 -15.33 -23.85
N HIS A 140 11.62 -15.75 -25.12
CA HIS A 140 11.50 -17.15 -25.48
C HIS A 140 12.52 -18.02 -24.72
N ILE A 141 13.76 -17.58 -24.57
CA ILE A 141 14.83 -18.37 -23.93
C ILE A 141 14.59 -18.55 -22.42
N THR A 142 14.05 -17.53 -21.76
CA THR A 142 13.81 -17.50 -20.31
C THR A 142 12.53 -18.22 -19.89
N LEU A 143 11.59 -18.45 -20.82
CA LEU A 143 10.37 -19.23 -20.56
C LEU A 143 10.70 -20.65 -20.06
N GLY A 144 10.15 -21.01 -18.89
CA GLY A 144 10.28 -22.33 -18.29
C GLY A 144 11.61 -22.60 -17.57
N LYS A 145 12.53 -21.62 -17.50
CA LYS A 145 13.84 -21.78 -16.83
C LYS A 145 13.85 -21.05 -15.49
N MET A 146 13.66 -21.80 -14.39
CA MET A 146 13.61 -21.24 -13.02
C MET A 146 14.86 -20.43 -12.62
N PHE A 147 16.04 -20.83 -13.09
CA PHE A 147 17.30 -20.12 -12.78
C PHE A 147 17.48 -18.79 -13.53
N LEU A 148 16.54 -18.41 -14.41
CA LEU A 148 16.54 -17.14 -15.16
C LEU A 148 15.35 -16.24 -14.81
N GLU A 149 14.71 -16.47 -13.66
CA GLU A 149 13.53 -15.72 -13.23
C GLU A 149 13.81 -14.22 -13.05
N SER A 150 14.99 -13.86 -12.55
CA SER A 150 15.40 -12.46 -12.38
C SER A 150 15.50 -11.73 -13.72
N GLN A 151 16.16 -12.37 -14.68
CA GLN A 151 16.32 -11.86 -16.05
C GLN A 151 14.96 -11.72 -16.73
N ARG A 152 14.07 -12.70 -16.53
CA ARG A 152 12.71 -12.66 -17.07
C ARG A 152 11.91 -11.48 -16.53
N ALA A 153 11.97 -11.20 -15.23
CA ALA A 153 11.30 -10.06 -14.63
C ALA A 153 11.81 -8.73 -15.23
N GLU A 154 13.12 -8.58 -15.41
CA GLU A 154 13.73 -7.38 -15.98
C GLU A 154 13.40 -7.20 -17.48
N LEU A 155 13.38 -8.29 -18.26
CA LEU A 155 12.95 -8.28 -19.66
C LEU A 155 11.49 -7.88 -19.80
N ALA A 156 10.61 -8.37 -18.93
CA ALA A 156 9.22 -7.96 -18.90
C ALA A 156 9.07 -6.46 -18.58
N PHE A 157 9.91 -5.93 -17.68
CA PHE A 157 9.89 -4.50 -17.37
C PHE A 157 10.37 -3.62 -18.52
N THR A 158 11.49 -3.98 -19.13
CA THR A 158 12.02 -3.23 -20.27
C THR A 158 11.03 -3.25 -21.43
N LEU A 159 10.40 -4.40 -21.71
CA LEU A 159 9.34 -4.50 -22.71
C LEU A 159 8.12 -3.63 -22.37
N ALA A 160 7.68 -3.62 -21.12
CA ALA A 160 6.56 -2.80 -20.69
C ALA A 160 6.85 -1.29 -20.81
N LYS A 161 8.05 -0.85 -20.43
CA LYS A 161 8.48 0.55 -20.59
C LYS A 161 8.52 0.99 -22.05
N ILE A 162 8.96 0.11 -22.96
CA ILE A 162 8.94 0.40 -24.40
C ILE A 162 7.50 0.56 -24.89
N LYS A 163 6.60 -0.38 -24.52
CA LYS A 163 5.18 -0.31 -24.88
C LYS A 163 4.46 0.89 -24.29
N GLU A 164 4.82 1.30 -23.07
CA GLU A 164 4.32 2.51 -22.44
C GLU A 164 4.77 3.77 -23.19
N ALA A 165 6.03 3.84 -23.62
CA ALA A 165 6.54 4.93 -24.45
C ALA A 165 5.84 5.01 -25.82
N GLU A 166 5.38 3.87 -26.36
CA GLU A 166 4.54 3.80 -27.56
C GLU A 166 3.05 4.16 -27.31
N GLY A 167 2.65 4.40 -26.05
CA GLY A 167 1.27 4.68 -25.66
C GLY A 167 0.36 3.45 -25.55
N LYS A 168 0.89 2.23 -25.68
CA LYS A 168 0.14 0.96 -25.60
C LYS A 168 0.10 0.42 -24.16
N ILE A 169 -0.56 1.17 -23.27
CA ILE A 169 -0.62 0.87 -21.83
C ILE A 169 -1.27 -0.49 -21.56
N ASP A 170 -2.34 -0.85 -22.28
CA ASP A 170 -3.04 -2.13 -22.11
C ASP A 170 -2.13 -3.33 -22.36
N GLU A 171 -1.30 -3.24 -23.39
CA GLU A 171 -0.35 -4.30 -23.73
C GLU A 171 0.79 -4.37 -22.72
N ALA A 172 1.29 -3.22 -22.25
CA ALA A 172 2.30 -3.15 -21.20
C ALA A 172 1.79 -3.81 -19.90
N ALA A 173 0.55 -3.49 -19.49
CA ALA A 173 -0.09 -4.08 -18.33
C ALA A 173 -0.25 -5.61 -18.48
N LYS A 174 -0.65 -6.12 -19.65
CA LYS A 174 -0.76 -7.57 -19.91
C LYS A 174 0.60 -8.27 -19.82
N VAL A 175 1.65 -7.70 -20.41
CA VAL A 175 3.00 -8.28 -20.39
C VAL A 175 3.49 -8.47 -18.95
N VAL A 176 3.36 -7.42 -18.15
CA VAL A 176 3.80 -7.42 -16.75
C VAL A 176 2.91 -8.29 -15.87
N HIS A 177 1.60 -8.32 -16.11
CA HIS A 177 0.66 -9.17 -15.37
C HIS A 177 0.90 -10.67 -15.58
N ASN A 178 1.25 -11.08 -16.81
CA ASN A 178 1.51 -12.49 -17.15
C ASN A 178 2.76 -13.07 -16.47
N VAL A 179 3.60 -12.23 -15.85
CA VAL A 179 4.78 -12.66 -15.10
C VAL A 179 4.44 -12.67 -13.62
N GLU A 180 4.10 -13.85 -13.11
CA GLU A 180 3.75 -14.07 -11.70
C GLU A 180 4.99 -14.12 -10.82
N VAL A 181 5.59 -12.96 -10.52
CA VAL A 181 6.82 -12.84 -9.71
C VAL A 181 6.71 -13.37 -8.28
N GLU A 182 5.51 -13.61 -7.78
CA GLU A 182 5.27 -14.22 -6.48
C GLU A 182 5.85 -15.64 -6.39
N THR A 183 5.73 -16.40 -7.49
CA THR A 183 6.21 -17.80 -7.55
C THR A 183 7.73 -17.89 -7.71
N PHE A 184 8.40 -16.78 -8.04
CA PHE A 184 9.82 -16.79 -8.33
C PHE A 184 10.65 -17.00 -7.07
N GLY A 185 11.33 -18.14 -6.97
CA GLY A 185 12.14 -18.48 -5.80
C GLY A 185 13.44 -17.69 -5.74
N SER A 186 13.99 -17.32 -6.90
CA SER A 186 15.32 -16.69 -6.98
C SER A 186 15.30 -15.16 -6.87
N LEU A 187 14.14 -14.52 -6.94
CA LEU A 187 14.04 -13.05 -6.92
C LEU A 187 14.03 -12.52 -5.47
N PRO A 188 14.87 -11.53 -5.12
CA PRO A 188 14.87 -10.97 -3.77
C PRO A 188 13.52 -10.30 -3.47
N ARG A 189 13.12 -10.35 -2.19
CA ARG A 189 11.87 -9.76 -1.71
C ARG A 189 11.64 -8.28 -2.11
N PRO A 190 12.62 -7.36 -2.00
CA PRO A 190 12.42 -5.97 -2.43
C PRO A 190 12.16 -5.84 -3.94
N ALA A 191 12.85 -6.63 -4.77
CA ALA A 191 12.58 -6.62 -6.21
C ALA A 191 11.18 -7.16 -6.55
N LYS A 192 10.66 -8.13 -5.78
CA LYS A 192 9.27 -8.58 -5.90
C LYS A 192 8.27 -7.47 -5.56
N VAL A 193 8.48 -6.75 -4.46
CA VAL A 193 7.59 -5.65 -4.04
C VAL A 193 7.59 -4.54 -5.09
N HIS A 194 8.78 -4.09 -5.51
CA HIS A 194 8.90 -3.13 -6.61
C HIS A 194 8.19 -3.64 -7.87
N TYR A 195 8.30 -4.94 -8.16
CA TYR A 195 7.66 -5.49 -9.33
C TYR A 195 6.14 -5.35 -9.28
N ILE A 196 5.55 -5.74 -8.15
CA ILE A 196 4.11 -5.68 -7.91
C ILE A 196 3.60 -4.23 -7.92
N LEU A 197 4.34 -3.29 -7.33
CA LEU A 197 3.99 -1.86 -7.35
C LEU A 197 3.90 -1.30 -8.77
N GLU A 198 4.79 -1.72 -9.66
CA GLU A 198 4.75 -1.30 -11.04
C GLU A 198 3.57 -1.94 -11.80
N GLN A 199 3.18 -3.18 -11.46
CA GLN A 199 1.92 -3.76 -11.97
C GLN A 199 0.72 -2.91 -11.53
N MET A 200 0.69 -2.51 -10.26
CA MET A 200 -0.37 -1.64 -9.71
C MET A 200 -0.44 -0.31 -10.46
N ARG A 201 0.71 0.33 -10.71
CA ARG A 201 0.79 1.58 -11.47
C ARG A 201 0.20 1.43 -12.88
N LEU A 202 0.57 0.38 -13.61
CA LEU A 202 0.07 0.13 -14.96
C LEU A 202 -1.44 -0.18 -14.98
N HIS A 203 -1.96 -0.93 -14.00
CA HIS A 203 -3.39 -1.19 -13.87
C HIS A 203 -4.19 0.09 -13.60
N LEU A 204 -3.64 0.99 -12.78
CA LEU A 204 -4.24 2.29 -12.47
C LEU A 204 -4.30 3.20 -13.71
N LEU A 205 -3.21 3.24 -14.50
CA LEU A 205 -3.18 3.97 -15.78
C LEU A 205 -4.18 3.41 -16.80
N ASN A 206 -4.33 2.08 -16.84
CA ASN A 206 -5.32 1.41 -17.68
C ASN A 206 -6.75 1.50 -17.12
N LYS A 207 -6.97 2.13 -15.95
CA LYS A 207 -8.26 2.18 -15.25
C LYS A 207 -8.89 0.80 -15.00
N ASP A 208 -8.05 -0.23 -14.86
CA ASP A 208 -8.47 -1.60 -14.53
C ASP A 208 -8.44 -1.80 -13.02
N TYR A 209 -9.46 -1.26 -12.34
CA TYR A 209 -9.55 -1.23 -10.87
C TYR A 209 -9.70 -2.63 -10.26
N LEU A 210 -10.39 -3.55 -10.94
CA LEU A 210 -10.53 -4.94 -10.47
C LEU A 210 -9.18 -5.65 -10.40
N ARG A 211 -8.36 -5.56 -11.47
CA ARG A 211 -7.02 -6.14 -11.45
C ARG A 211 -6.08 -5.42 -10.52
N PHE A 212 -6.24 -4.11 -10.34
CA PHE A 212 -5.51 -3.35 -9.33
C PHE A 212 -5.75 -3.93 -7.93
N PHE A 213 -7.01 -4.14 -7.54
CA PHE A 213 -7.37 -4.66 -6.21
C PHE A 213 -6.92 -6.10 -5.97
N ILE A 214 -6.98 -6.95 -7.01
CA ILE A 214 -6.43 -8.31 -6.92
C ILE A 214 -4.92 -8.25 -6.74
N THR A 215 -4.25 -7.33 -7.43
CA THR A 215 -2.80 -7.17 -7.37
C THR A 215 -2.34 -6.61 -6.02
N SER A 216 -3.08 -5.69 -5.41
CA SER A 216 -2.74 -5.13 -4.10
C SER A 216 -2.74 -6.19 -2.99
N LYS A 217 -3.64 -7.17 -3.05
CA LYS A 217 -3.71 -8.29 -2.09
C LYS A 217 -2.50 -9.24 -2.12
N LYS A 218 -1.68 -9.18 -3.18
CA LYS A 218 -0.46 -9.98 -3.30
C LYS A 218 0.64 -9.50 -2.36
N ILE A 219 0.63 -8.21 -2.00
CA ILE A 219 1.56 -7.65 -1.03
C ILE A 219 0.95 -7.79 0.37
N LYS A 220 1.67 -8.45 1.28
CA LYS A 220 1.29 -8.49 2.68
C LYS A 220 1.63 -7.16 3.34
N GLU A 221 0.65 -6.50 3.97
CA GLU A 221 0.86 -5.22 4.65
C GLU A 221 1.94 -5.30 5.75
N SER A 222 2.07 -6.44 6.42
CA SER A 222 3.12 -6.65 7.43
C SER A 222 4.54 -6.55 6.85
N LEU A 223 4.74 -6.92 5.57
CA LEU A 223 6.03 -6.82 4.91
C LEU A 223 6.43 -5.35 4.65
N LEU A 224 5.45 -4.50 4.34
CA LEU A 224 5.68 -3.09 4.00
C LEU A 224 6.10 -2.25 5.22
N SER A 225 5.74 -2.69 6.43
CA SER A 225 6.03 -1.96 7.66
C SER A 225 7.50 -1.94 8.11
N GLY A 226 8.39 -2.66 7.43
CA GLY A 226 9.83 -2.65 7.70
C GLY A 226 10.54 -1.40 7.16
N GLU A 227 11.61 -0.95 7.84
CA GLU A 227 12.34 0.28 7.47
C GLU A 227 12.90 0.24 6.02
N GLU A 228 13.30 -0.93 5.53
CA GLU A 228 13.80 -1.13 4.16
C GLU A 228 12.75 -0.85 3.08
N TYR A 229 11.46 -0.89 3.41
CA TYR A 229 10.35 -0.78 2.46
C TYR A 229 9.63 0.56 2.54
N GLY A 230 10.12 1.54 3.31
CA GLY A 230 9.40 2.79 3.55
C GLY A 230 8.99 3.54 2.27
N ASP A 231 9.89 3.65 1.28
CA ASP A 231 9.55 4.30 0.00
C ASP A 231 8.53 3.49 -0.83
N SER A 232 8.61 2.16 -0.74
CA SER A 232 7.63 1.24 -1.35
C SER A 232 6.27 1.33 -0.66
N GLU A 233 6.24 1.55 0.65
CA GLU A 233 5.03 1.74 1.45
C GLU A 233 4.32 3.05 1.08
N LEU A 234 5.06 4.15 0.93
CA LEU A 234 4.51 5.44 0.51
C LEU A 234 3.87 5.37 -0.89
N THR A 235 4.55 4.74 -1.83
CA THR A 235 4.06 4.58 -3.21
C THR A 235 2.84 3.64 -3.25
N PHE A 236 2.86 2.53 -2.50
CA PHE A 236 1.74 1.62 -2.35
C PHE A 236 0.47 2.35 -1.89
N TYR A 237 0.53 3.05 -0.75
CA TYR A 237 -0.65 3.75 -0.22
C TYR A 237 -1.06 4.93 -1.11
N GLY A 238 -0.12 5.57 -1.81
CA GLY A 238 -0.42 6.55 -2.85
C GLY A 238 -1.34 6.00 -3.95
N TYR A 239 -1.07 4.78 -4.44
CA TYR A 239 -1.94 4.13 -5.40
C TYR A 239 -3.27 3.67 -4.81
N MET A 240 -3.25 3.13 -3.58
CA MET A 240 -4.48 2.71 -2.88
C MET A 240 -5.44 3.87 -2.67
N ILE A 241 -4.94 5.07 -2.34
CA ILE A 241 -5.76 6.27 -2.21
C ILE A 241 -6.47 6.58 -3.52
N GLN A 242 -5.79 6.52 -4.67
CA GLN A 242 -6.41 6.76 -5.98
C GLN A 242 -7.48 5.72 -6.32
N TYR A 243 -7.26 4.46 -5.93
CA TYR A 243 -8.25 3.39 -6.09
C TYR A 243 -9.50 3.64 -5.23
N TYR A 244 -9.34 3.86 -3.92
CA TYR A 244 -10.47 4.09 -3.03
C TYR A 244 -11.23 5.38 -3.34
N LEU A 245 -10.55 6.37 -3.92
CA LEU A 245 -11.20 7.57 -4.43
C LEU A 245 -12.19 7.28 -5.55
N HIS A 246 -11.86 6.31 -6.42
CA HIS A 246 -12.75 5.88 -7.49
C HIS A 246 -13.93 5.06 -6.96
N GLU A 247 -13.70 4.17 -6.00
CA GLU A 247 -14.78 3.40 -5.35
C GLU A 247 -15.71 4.28 -4.49
N GLY A 248 -15.19 5.37 -3.93
CA GLY A 248 -15.94 6.25 -3.02
C GLY A 248 -15.86 5.86 -1.54
N ASP A 249 -14.94 4.95 -1.19
CA ASP A 249 -14.77 4.46 0.18
C ASP A 249 -13.90 5.39 1.03
N TYR A 250 -14.50 6.47 1.54
CA TYR A 250 -13.78 7.51 2.28
C TYR A 250 -13.11 7.04 3.58
N PHE A 251 -13.63 6.00 4.23
CA PHE A 251 -13.02 5.47 5.46
C PHE A 251 -11.68 4.77 5.19
N GLU A 252 -11.63 3.95 4.14
CA GLU A 252 -10.41 3.26 3.71
C GLU A 252 -9.36 4.26 3.20
N ILE A 253 -9.80 5.36 2.57
CA ILE A 253 -8.91 6.48 2.23
C ILE A 253 -8.25 7.05 3.50
N ALA A 254 -9.04 7.34 4.54
CA ALA A 254 -8.50 7.88 5.80
C ALA A 254 -7.51 6.91 6.46
N GLN A 255 -7.80 5.60 6.47
CA GLN A 255 -6.85 4.60 6.96
C GLN A 255 -5.56 4.55 6.12
N ALA A 256 -5.67 4.60 4.81
CA ALA A 256 -4.51 4.62 3.91
C ALA A 256 -3.63 5.86 4.14
N TYR A 257 -4.23 7.04 4.34
CA TYR A 257 -3.48 8.24 4.73
C TYR A 257 -2.83 8.11 6.12
N ASN A 258 -3.48 7.46 7.09
CA ASN A 258 -2.85 7.19 8.39
C ASN A 258 -1.60 6.31 8.25
N LYS A 259 -1.70 5.20 7.49
CA LYS A 259 -0.57 4.30 7.26
C LYS A 259 0.56 5.01 6.51
N ARG A 260 0.20 5.81 5.50
CA ARG A 260 1.16 6.62 4.73
C ARG A 260 1.87 7.68 5.58
N MET A 261 1.12 8.36 6.45
CA MET A 261 1.68 9.33 7.40
C MET A 261 2.66 8.66 8.38
N ASN A 262 2.28 7.51 8.95
CA ASN A 262 3.18 6.76 9.83
C ASN A 262 4.47 6.34 9.11
N ALA A 263 4.38 5.95 7.83
CA ALA A 263 5.54 5.66 6.99
C ALA A 263 6.40 6.92 6.72
N ALA A 264 5.78 8.06 6.40
CA ALA A 264 6.47 9.32 6.17
C ALA A 264 7.24 9.81 7.41
N ILE A 265 6.66 9.61 8.60
CA ILE A 265 7.29 9.94 9.87
C ILE A 265 8.51 9.04 10.13
N ARG A 266 8.41 7.73 9.87
CA ARG A 266 9.56 6.81 9.99
C ARG A 266 10.72 7.21 9.07
N LEU A 267 10.41 7.73 7.88
CA LEU A 267 11.39 8.20 6.90
C LEU A 267 11.89 9.62 7.15
N GLY A 268 11.32 10.36 8.12
CA GLY A 268 11.69 11.74 8.41
C GLY A 268 11.33 12.75 7.29
N LYS A 269 10.32 12.47 6.46
CA LYS A 269 9.86 13.38 5.41
C LYS A 269 8.84 14.39 5.96
N ASP A 270 9.02 15.68 5.65
CA ASP A 270 8.16 16.78 6.14
C ASP A 270 6.73 16.82 5.56
N ASP A 271 6.42 15.96 4.59
CA ASP A 271 5.09 15.89 3.95
C ASP A 271 3.99 15.34 4.87
N TRP A 272 4.35 14.82 6.05
CA TRP A 272 3.41 14.23 7.01
C TRP A 272 2.28 15.17 7.45
N LYS A 273 2.52 16.50 7.46
CA LYS A 273 1.49 17.49 7.84
C LYS A 273 0.33 17.53 6.84
N LYS A 274 0.64 17.54 5.54
CA LYS A 274 -0.37 17.52 4.47
C LYS A 274 -1.16 16.21 4.46
N GLU A 275 -0.47 15.10 4.73
CA GLU A 275 -1.10 13.78 4.81
C GLU A 275 -2.04 13.66 6.02
N MET A 276 -1.68 14.29 7.14
CA MET A 276 -2.55 14.40 8.31
C MET A 276 -3.80 15.23 8.00
N GLU A 277 -3.65 16.40 7.38
CA GLU A 277 -4.80 17.24 7.01
C GLU A 277 -5.75 16.47 6.08
N CYS A 278 -5.21 15.75 5.09
CA CYS A 278 -6.01 14.87 4.22
C CYS A 278 -6.73 13.78 5.01
N MET A 279 -6.03 13.09 5.91
CA MET A 279 -6.60 12.04 6.76
C MET A 279 -7.79 12.56 7.58
N LEU A 280 -7.62 13.69 8.27
CA LEU A 280 -8.67 14.28 9.11
C LEU A 280 -9.91 14.61 8.26
N LEU A 281 -9.72 15.22 7.09
CA LEU A 281 -10.80 15.59 6.19
C LEU A 281 -11.57 14.37 5.65
N PHE A 282 -10.86 13.32 5.22
CA PHE A 282 -11.51 12.09 4.76
C PHE A 282 -12.23 11.36 5.90
N LEU A 283 -11.70 11.40 7.12
CA LEU A 283 -12.34 10.82 8.30
C LEU A 283 -13.64 11.56 8.68
N ILE A 284 -13.71 12.87 8.44
CA ILE A 284 -14.92 13.66 8.64
C ILE A 284 -15.99 13.31 7.57
N ILE A 285 -15.58 13.18 6.30
CA ILE A 285 -16.49 12.85 5.19
C ILE A 285 -17.03 11.41 5.29
N SER A 286 -16.27 10.51 5.92
CA SER A 286 -16.67 9.11 6.07
C SER A 286 -18.03 8.94 6.77
N PRO A 287 -18.85 7.96 6.34
CA PRO A 287 -20.14 7.68 6.96
C PRO A 287 -19.99 7.34 8.43
N ILE A 288 -20.97 7.72 9.24
CA ILE A 288 -20.92 7.49 10.68
C ILE A 288 -21.20 6.00 10.93
N SER A 289 -20.16 5.26 11.30
CA SER A 289 -20.21 3.87 11.72
C SER A 289 -19.51 3.69 13.07
N ASP A 290 -19.77 2.58 13.75
CA ASP A 290 -19.09 2.25 15.01
C ASP A 290 -17.57 2.12 14.81
N ASP A 291 -17.14 1.59 13.67
CA ASP A 291 -15.73 1.46 13.29
C ASP A 291 -15.05 2.83 13.10
N VAL A 292 -15.74 3.75 12.41
CA VAL A 292 -15.27 5.13 12.22
C VAL A 292 -15.17 5.84 13.57
N ASN A 293 -16.16 5.67 14.44
CA ASN A 293 -16.14 6.26 15.78
C ASN A 293 -15.03 5.68 16.67
N GLY A 294 -14.76 4.38 16.56
CA GLY A 294 -13.61 3.74 17.20
C GLY A 294 -12.29 4.32 16.71
N PHE A 295 -12.12 4.41 15.39
CA PHE A 295 -10.91 4.96 14.78
C PHE A 295 -10.69 6.44 15.12
N ARG A 296 -11.76 7.25 15.15
CA ARG A 296 -11.71 8.66 15.58
C ARG A 296 -11.21 8.79 17.02
N LYS A 297 -11.69 7.95 17.95
CA LYS A 297 -11.22 7.93 19.35
C LYS A 297 -9.76 7.49 19.45
N ASP A 298 -9.38 6.49 18.68
CA ASP A 298 -8.00 5.99 18.60
C ASP A 298 -7.03 7.07 18.14
N ILE A 299 -7.35 7.79 17.07
CA ILE A 299 -6.55 8.92 16.55
C ILE A 299 -6.44 10.03 17.60
N MET A 300 -7.54 10.41 18.25
CA MET A 300 -7.50 11.41 19.32
C MET A 300 -6.58 10.98 20.48
N SER A 301 -6.57 9.70 20.84
CA SER A 301 -5.73 9.22 21.93
C SER A 301 -4.24 9.12 21.55
N LYS A 302 -3.94 8.65 20.34
CA LYS A 302 -2.57 8.36 19.87
C LYS A 302 -1.87 9.59 19.32
N GLU A 303 -2.61 10.51 18.71
CA GLU A 303 -2.05 11.60 17.90
C GLU A 303 -2.43 13.00 18.38
N ALA A 304 -3.05 13.14 19.57
CA ALA A 304 -3.43 14.44 20.16
C ALA A 304 -2.33 15.51 20.09
N LYS A 305 -1.07 15.14 20.35
CA LYS A 305 0.07 16.06 20.29
C LYS A 305 0.37 16.56 18.88
N ARG A 306 0.14 15.72 17.87
CA ARG A 306 0.45 16.00 16.46
C ARG A 306 -0.70 16.74 15.78
N ILE A 307 -1.94 16.40 16.13
CA ILE A 307 -3.15 17.11 15.69
C ILE A 307 -3.11 18.58 16.14
N SER A 308 -2.52 18.87 17.31
CA SER A 308 -2.32 20.23 17.80
C SER A 308 -1.43 21.10 16.88
N GLU A 309 -0.66 20.53 15.96
CA GLU A 309 0.16 21.30 15.00
C GLU A 309 -0.65 21.86 13.82
N ALA A 310 -1.87 21.35 13.59
CA ALA A 310 -2.82 21.84 12.59
C ALA A 310 -4.10 22.36 13.28
N PRO A 311 -4.04 23.52 13.95
CA PRO A 311 -5.08 23.95 14.91
C PRO A 311 -6.46 24.14 14.27
N LEU A 312 -6.54 24.52 13.00
CA LEU A 312 -7.81 24.74 12.30
C LEU A 312 -8.60 23.44 12.08
N PHE A 313 -7.96 22.41 11.53
CA PHE A 313 -8.61 21.13 11.28
C PHE A 313 -8.78 20.31 12.56
N ALA A 314 -7.85 20.45 13.51
CA ALA A 314 -7.96 19.91 14.86
C ALA A 314 -9.22 20.41 15.56
N HIS A 315 -9.48 21.72 15.52
CA HIS A 315 -10.64 22.31 16.15
C HIS A 315 -11.93 21.75 15.54
N LEU A 316 -12.07 21.79 14.21
CA LEU A 316 -13.24 21.23 13.53
C LEU A 316 -13.44 19.73 13.82
N PHE A 317 -12.35 18.97 13.88
CA PHE A 317 -12.43 17.55 14.24
C PHE A 317 -12.85 17.35 15.70
N THR A 318 -12.34 18.14 16.64
CA THR A 318 -12.76 18.08 18.05
C THR A 318 -14.21 18.50 18.24
N GLU A 319 -14.68 19.48 17.49
CA GLU A 319 -16.06 19.95 17.56
C GLU A 319 -17.03 18.89 16.99
N LEU A 320 -16.69 18.25 15.88
CA LEU A 320 -17.44 17.11 15.32
C LEU A 320 -17.38 15.82 16.17
N MET A 321 -16.45 15.75 17.12
CA MET A 321 -16.40 14.67 18.11
C MET A 321 -17.14 15.04 19.39
N SER A 322 -17.36 16.33 19.63
CA SER A 322 -18.09 16.81 20.79
C SER A 322 -19.60 16.61 20.60
N GLU A 323 -20.34 16.48 21.69
CA GLU A 323 -21.80 16.35 21.63
C GLU A 323 -22.51 17.70 21.45
N ASN A 324 -21.83 18.67 20.84
CA ASN A 324 -22.37 20.01 20.59
C ASN A 324 -22.94 20.10 19.17
N LEU A 325 -23.97 20.93 19.01
CA LEU A 325 -24.52 21.26 17.69
C LEU A 325 -23.57 22.20 16.96
N LEU A 326 -23.35 21.95 15.67
CA LEU A 326 -22.53 22.80 14.83
C LEU A 326 -23.43 23.80 14.08
N PRO A 327 -23.21 25.12 14.21
CA PRO A 327 -23.94 26.06 13.40
C PRO A 327 -23.44 25.96 11.95
N LEU A 328 -24.27 25.43 11.05
CA LEU A 328 -24.09 25.62 9.62
C LEU A 328 -24.55 27.05 9.27
N PRO A 329 -23.80 27.86 8.51
CA PRO A 329 -22.53 27.57 7.83
C PRO A 329 -21.32 27.59 8.77
N LEU A 330 -20.41 26.63 8.56
CA LEU A 330 -19.08 26.60 9.18
C LEU A 330 -18.36 27.93 8.97
N ASP A 331 -17.55 28.33 9.95
CA ASP A 331 -16.85 29.62 9.97
C ASP A 331 -16.21 29.98 8.62
N ALA A 332 -16.29 31.27 8.26
CA ALA A 332 -15.77 31.79 6.99
C ALA A 332 -14.28 31.48 6.76
N GLN A 333 -13.51 31.32 7.84
CA GLN A 333 -12.10 30.95 7.78
C GLN A 333 -11.89 29.46 7.48
N VAL A 334 -12.72 28.59 8.06
CA VAL A 334 -12.68 27.15 7.85
C VAL A 334 -13.16 26.80 6.45
N SER A 335 -14.25 27.42 5.98
CA SER A 335 -14.73 27.24 4.61
C SER A 335 -13.75 27.76 3.55
N ALA A 336 -13.03 28.85 3.81
CA ALA A 336 -11.95 29.33 2.94
C ALA A 336 -10.75 28.37 2.93
N ALA A 337 -10.32 27.87 4.09
CA ALA A 337 -9.23 26.89 4.21
C ALA A 337 -9.59 25.55 3.54
N LEU A 338 -10.83 25.06 3.72
CA LEU A 338 -11.34 23.85 3.08
C LEU A 338 -11.36 23.98 1.56
N ARG A 339 -11.83 25.11 1.00
CA ARG A 339 -11.87 25.34 -0.45
C ARG A 339 -10.48 25.49 -1.08
N GLN A 340 -9.50 25.95 -0.31
CA GLN A 340 -8.10 26.05 -0.75
C GLN A 340 -7.34 24.72 -0.62
N HIS A 341 -7.81 23.80 0.22
CA HIS A 341 -7.15 22.53 0.47
C HIS A 341 -7.25 21.57 -0.74
N THR A 342 -6.19 20.78 -0.96
CA THR A 342 -6.00 19.88 -2.12
C THR A 342 -7.17 18.89 -2.32
N VAL A 343 -7.81 18.48 -1.22
CA VAL A 343 -8.94 17.54 -1.17
C VAL A 343 -10.22 18.10 -1.82
N PHE A 344 -10.45 19.41 -1.76
CA PHE A 344 -11.70 20.06 -2.22
C PHE A 344 -11.51 21.06 -3.35
N SER A 345 -10.29 21.55 -3.60
CA SER A 345 -9.99 22.55 -4.64
C SER A 345 -10.23 22.02 -6.07
N GLY A 346 -10.46 20.71 -6.26
CA GLY A 346 -10.78 20.11 -7.56
C GLY A 346 -9.62 20.08 -8.56
N LYS A 347 -8.43 20.58 -8.19
CA LYS A 347 -7.25 20.64 -9.06
C LYS A 347 -6.46 19.32 -9.14
N GLU A 348 -6.44 18.54 -8.07
CA GLU A 348 -5.67 17.27 -8.00
C GLU A 348 -6.57 16.03 -7.94
N LEU A 349 -7.80 16.18 -7.46
CA LEU A 349 -8.76 15.09 -7.27
C LEU A 349 -10.10 15.50 -7.92
N PRO A 350 -10.66 14.70 -8.84
CA PRO A 350 -12.00 14.95 -9.37
C PRO A 350 -13.05 14.92 -8.25
N ASP A 351 -14.22 15.55 -8.44
CA ASP A 351 -15.36 15.55 -7.49
C ASP A 351 -15.18 16.32 -6.17
N GLY A 352 -14.39 17.40 -6.15
CA GLY A 352 -14.25 18.28 -4.98
C GLY A 352 -15.59 18.88 -4.48
N GLU A 353 -16.48 19.28 -5.39
CA GLU A 353 -17.80 19.83 -5.04
C GLU A 353 -18.73 18.79 -4.40
N LYS A 354 -18.69 17.53 -4.89
CA LYS A 354 -19.45 16.43 -4.27
C LYS A 354 -18.98 16.17 -2.84
N ARG A 355 -17.67 16.25 -2.59
CA ARG A 355 -17.12 16.09 -1.23
C ARG A 355 -17.53 17.23 -0.29
N LEU A 356 -17.68 18.45 -0.81
CA LEU A 356 -18.21 19.58 -0.02
C LEU A 356 -19.68 19.39 0.34
N GLN A 357 -20.49 18.85 -0.59
CA GLN A 357 -21.88 18.49 -0.30
C GLN A 357 -21.94 17.37 0.76
N LEU A 358 -21.15 16.31 0.58
CA LEU A 358 -21.07 15.23 1.56
C LEU A 358 -20.63 15.73 2.94
N LEU A 359 -19.69 16.67 3.01
CA LEU A 359 -19.29 17.29 4.28
C LEU A 359 -20.49 17.95 4.98
N ASN A 360 -21.30 18.71 4.24
CA ASN A 360 -22.51 19.32 4.80
C ASN A 360 -23.50 18.27 5.27
N ASP A 361 -23.73 17.22 4.47
CA ASP A 361 -24.63 16.12 4.82
C ASP A 361 -24.14 15.41 6.09
N ARG A 362 -22.82 15.22 6.26
CA ARG A 362 -22.25 14.62 7.48
C ARG A 362 -22.39 15.51 8.71
N VAL A 363 -22.25 16.83 8.58
CA VAL A 363 -22.50 17.77 9.68
C VAL A 363 -23.97 17.68 10.11
N VAL A 364 -24.90 17.68 9.15
CA VAL A 364 -26.34 17.51 9.43
C VAL A 364 -26.62 16.18 10.14
N GLN A 365 -26.02 15.08 9.67
CA GLN A 365 -26.16 13.76 10.32
C GLN A 365 -25.58 13.74 11.73
N HIS A 366 -24.44 14.39 11.96
CA HIS A 366 -23.86 14.55 13.29
C HIS A 366 -24.83 15.30 14.23
N ASP A 367 -25.38 16.43 13.79
CA ASP A 367 -26.32 17.22 14.61
C ASP A 367 -27.61 16.45 14.91
N ILE A 368 -28.10 15.64 13.96
CA ILE A 368 -29.24 14.74 14.20
C ILE A 368 -28.88 13.66 15.24
N LEU A 369 -27.66 13.09 15.21
CA LEU A 369 -27.20 12.15 16.23
C LEU A 369 -27.16 12.80 17.61
N VAL A 370 -26.58 13.99 17.70
CA VAL A 370 -26.53 14.79 18.94
C VAL A 370 -27.96 15.03 19.44
N ALA A 371 -28.86 15.50 18.57
CA ALA A 371 -30.26 15.71 18.93
C ALA A 371 -30.94 14.41 19.42
N SER A 372 -30.62 13.25 18.82
CA SER A 372 -31.20 11.96 19.24
C SER A 372 -30.79 11.52 20.65
N LYS A 373 -29.61 11.95 21.13
CA LYS A 373 -29.14 11.65 22.49
C LYS A 373 -29.85 12.47 23.56
N PHE A 374 -30.13 13.74 23.27
CA PHE A 374 -30.68 14.68 24.25
C PHE A 374 -32.21 14.80 24.19
N TYR A 375 -32.82 14.63 23.02
CA TYR A 375 -34.26 14.80 22.83
C TYR A 375 -34.97 13.46 22.68
N THR A 376 -36.09 13.30 23.38
CA THR A 376 -37.00 12.16 23.18
C THR A 376 -38.04 12.45 22.10
N ASN A 377 -38.60 13.66 22.12
CA ASN A 377 -39.53 14.16 21.12
C ASN A 377 -39.11 15.58 20.70
N ILE A 378 -39.06 15.84 19.39
CA ILE A 378 -38.79 17.17 18.85
C ILE A 378 -39.72 17.48 17.67
N ARG A 379 -40.07 18.76 17.48
CA ARG A 379 -40.78 19.20 16.28
C ARG A 379 -39.79 19.35 15.13
N LEU A 380 -40.15 18.88 13.93
CA LEU A 380 -39.33 18.95 12.72
C LEU A 380 -38.88 20.39 12.42
N ARG A 381 -39.79 21.38 12.54
CA ARG A 381 -39.45 22.81 12.35
C ARG A 381 -38.37 23.28 13.30
N ARG A 382 -38.44 22.86 14.57
CA ARG A 382 -37.45 23.24 15.58
C ARG A 382 -36.10 22.59 15.31
N LEU A 383 -36.09 21.34 14.85
CA LEU A 383 -34.86 20.65 14.46
C LEU A 383 -34.22 21.32 13.24
N ALA A 384 -35.03 21.69 12.23
CA ALA A 384 -34.60 22.42 11.05
C ALA A 384 -33.99 23.80 11.39
N GLU A 385 -34.58 24.53 12.34
CA GLU A 385 -34.02 25.79 12.88
C GLU A 385 -32.66 25.58 13.57
N LEU A 386 -32.50 24.50 14.33
CA LEU A 386 -31.26 24.21 15.07
C LEU A 386 -30.10 23.84 14.13
N ILE A 387 -30.38 23.11 13.06
CA ILE A 387 -29.39 22.66 12.07
C ILE A 387 -29.22 23.70 10.93
N ASN A 388 -30.02 24.77 10.95
CA ASN A 388 -30.07 25.81 9.91
C ASN A 388 -30.24 25.25 8.49
N THR A 389 -31.14 24.28 8.34
CA THR A 389 -31.38 23.56 7.07
C THR A 389 -32.88 23.49 6.78
N ALA A 390 -33.27 23.30 5.52
CA ALA A 390 -34.67 23.13 5.15
C ALA A 390 -35.28 21.87 5.80
N PRO A 391 -36.55 21.90 6.23
CA PRO A 391 -37.20 20.76 6.89
C PRO A 391 -37.29 19.53 5.97
N GLU A 392 -37.39 19.73 4.66
CA GLU A 392 -37.42 18.65 3.66
C GLU A 392 -36.10 17.86 3.61
N ASN A 393 -34.96 18.56 3.65
CA ASN A 393 -33.64 17.92 3.64
C ASN A 393 -33.40 17.14 4.93
N VAL A 394 -33.87 17.67 6.08
CA VAL A 394 -33.78 16.96 7.37
C VAL A 394 -34.59 15.66 7.34
N GLU A 395 -35.74 15.62 6.67
CA GLU A 395 -36.51 14.37 6.50
C GLU A 395 -35.76 13.34 5.64
N VAL A 396 -35.14 13.79 4.53
CA VAL A 396 -34.37 12.91 3.65
C VAL A 396 -33.18 12.30 4.40
N GLU A 397 -32.39 13.13 5.07
CA GLU A 397 -31.23 12.67 5.85
C GLU A 397 -31.66 11.76 7.01
N LEU A 398 -32.71 12.12 7.76
CA LEU A 398 -33.19 11.28 8.85
C LEU A 398 -33.71 9.92 8.34
N SER A 399 -34.32 9.88 7.15
CA SER A 399 -34.73 8.61 6.52
C SER A 399 -33.53 7.76 6.11
N ALA A 400 -32.46 8.37 5.58
CA ALA A 400 -31.23 7.68 5.24
C ALA A 400 -30.54 7.11 6.48
N MET A 401 -30.51 7.85 7.59
CA MET A 401 -29.94 7.42 8.86
C MET A 401 -30.72 6.28 9.54
N VAL A 402 -32.04 6.27 9.41
CA VAL A 402 -32.87 5.17 9.89
C VAL A 402 -32.66 3.91 9.04
N ASN A 403 -32.51 4.06 7.72
CA ASN A 403 -32.21 2.94 6.83
C ASN A 403 -30.82 2.35 7.07
N SER A 404 -29.82 3.17 7.45
CA SER A 404 -28.48 2.71 7.82
C SER A 404 -28.39 2.16 9.25
N GLU A 405 -29.52 2.06 9.95
CA GLU A 405 -29.63 1.59 11.35
C GLU A 405 -28.81 2.41 12.37
N THR A 406 -28.29 3.57 11.98
CA THR A 406 -27.50 4.46 12.87
C THR A 406 -28.35 5.10 13.97
N ILE A 407 -29.62 5.41 13.67
CA ILE A 407 -30.57 6.01 14.61
C ILE A 407 -31.92 5.30 14.51
N HIS A 408 -32.55 5.08 15.67
CA HIS A 408 -33.97 4.74 15.73
C HIS A 408 -34.81 5.99 15.92
N ALA A 409 -35.48 6.44 14.86
CA ALA A 409 -36.40 7.56 14.89
C ALA A 409 -37.71 7.23 14.17
N LYS A 410 -38.81 7.85 14.60
CA LYS A 410 -40.12 7.79 13.92
C LYS A 410 -40.64 9.20 13.67
N ILE A 411 -41.06 9.47 12.43
CA ILE A 411 -41.62 10.76 12.02
C ILE A 411 -43.15 10.65 11.92
N ASN A 412 -43.86 11.55 12.59
CA ASN A 412 -45.27 11.83 12.33
C ASN A 412 -45.38 13.03 11.39
N ARG A 413 -45.56 12.81 10.08
CA ARG A 413 -45.56 13.87 9.05
C ARG A 413 -46.65 14.93 9.23
N PRO A 414 -47.94 14.58 9.45
CA PRO A 414 -49.00 15.58 9.65
C PRO A 414 -48.77 16.51 10.85
N GLU A 415 -48.27 15.97 11.97
CA GLU A 415 -48.01 16.75 13.19
C GLU A 415 -46.59 17.36 13.23
N GLY A 416 -45.70 16.95 12.32
CA GLY A 416 -44.30 17.35 12.28
C GLY A 416 -43.53 16.96 13.55
N LEU A 417 -43.84 15.81 14.15
CA LEU A 417 -43.22 15.36 15.41
C LEU A 417 -42.31 14.16 15.17
N ILE A 418 -41.05 14.29 15.60
CA ILE A 418 -40.02 13.25 15.54
C ILE A 418 -39.88 12.66 16.94
N LYS A 419 -40.00 11.33 17.05
CA LYS A 419 -39.72 10.58 18.27
C LYS A 419 -38.41 9.83 18.09
N PHE A 420 -37.44 10.10 18.96
CA PHE A 420 -36.17 9.38 19.01
C PHE A 420 -36.24 8.24 20.04
N GLY A 421 -35.57 7.13 19.72
CA GLY A 421 -35.43 5.97 20.59
C GLY A 421 -36.32 4.80 20.21
N LYS A 422 -35.92 3.61 20.68
CA LYS A 422 -36.71 2.38 20.55
C LYS A 422 -37.98 2.48 21.39
N ARG A 423 -39.05 1.79 20.97
CA ARG A 423 -40.24 1.61 21.80
C ARG A 423 -39.79 0.92 23.09
N LYS A 424 -39.93 1.59 24.22
CA LYS A 424 -39.63 1.01 25.53
C LYS A 424 -40.76 0.07 25.91
N ASP A 425 -40.45 -1.21 26.10
CA ASP A 425 -41.40 -2.17 26.64
C ASP A 425 -41.64 -1.87 28.13
N PRO A 426 -42.87 -2.08 28.65
CA PRO A 426 -43.19 -1.82 30.05
C PRO A 426 -42.23 -2.52 31.02
N ASP A 427 -41.83 -3.75 30.70
CA ASP A 427 -40.90 -4.55 31.50
C ASP A 427 -39.53 -3.88 31.61
N LEU A 428 -39.03 -3.31 30.51
CA LEU A 428 -37.73 -2.64 30.48
C LEU A 428 -37.74 -1.33 31.28
N ILE A 429 -38.91 -0.69 31.41
CA ILE A 429 -39.09 0.48 32.29
C ILE A 429 -39.04 0.05 33.76
N LEU A 430 -39.72 -1.04 34.11
CA LEU A 430 -39.72 -1.60 35.46
C LEU A 430 -38.33 -2.08 35.87
N ASP A 431 -37.60 -2.73 34.97
CA ASP A 431 -36.21 -3.16 35.21
C ASP A 431 -35.28 -1.97 35.45
N ASN A 432 -35.39 -0.90 34.65
CA ASN A 432 -34.60 0.30 34.84
C ASN A 432 -34.95 1.01 36.16
N TRP A 433 -36.22 1.00 36.55
CA TRP A 433 -36.66 1.54 37.83
C TRP A 433 -36.12 0.71 39.00
N ALA A 434 -36.18 -0.62 38.91
CA ALA A 434 -35.60 -1.52 39.92
C ALA A 434 -34.07 -1.32 40.04
N LYS A 435 -33.35 -1.17 38.93
CA LYS A 435 -31.92 -0.81 38.92
C LYS A 435 -31.67 0.53 39.59
N GLY A 436 -32.51 1.53 39.33
CA GLY A 436 -32.44 2.85 39.98
C GLY A 436 -32.64 2.80 41.49
N ILE A 437 -33.52 1.93 41.98
CA ILE A 437 -33.70 1.71 43.43
C ILE A 437 -32.47 1.03 44.02
N ALA A 438 -31.93 0.02 43.34
CA ALA A 438 -30.74 -0.67 43.80
C ALA A 438 -29.52 0.27 43.90
N THR A 439 -29.32 1.15 42.91
CA THR A 439 -28.24 2.16 42.97
C THR A 439 -28.48 3.19 44.06
N LEU A 440 -29.73 3.65 44.26
CA LEU A 440 -30.08 4.56 45.34
C LEU A 440 -29.78 3.97 46.72
N LEU A 441 -30.22 2.74 46.97
CA LEU A 441 -29.94 2.05 48.23
C LEU A 441 -28.43 1.86 48.45
N GLY A 442 -27.70 1.47 47.41
CA GLY A 442 -26.23 1.36 47.47
C GLY A 442 -25.54 2.69 47.80
N GLN A 443 -26.01 3.80 47.22
CA GLN A 443 -25.50 5.14 47.52
C GLN A 443 -25.84 5.58 48.96
N VAL A 444 -27.05 5.30 49.44
CA VAL A 444 -27.47 5.61 50.83
C VAL A 444 -26.62 4.84 51.84
N ASP A 445 -26.37 3.55 51.61
CA ASP A 445 -25.49 2.74 52.47
C ASP A 445 -24.04 3.24 52.44
N GLN A 446 -23.55 3.69 51.28
CA GLN A 446 -22.24 4.32 51.17
C GLN A 446 -22.18 5.63 51.96
N CYS A 447 -23.18 6.49 51.82
CA CYS A 447 -23.29 7.73 52.61
C CYS A 447 -23.33 7.44 54.12
N SER A 448 -24.12 6.46 54.56
CA SER A 448 -24.22 6.06 55.97
C SER A 448 -22.86 5.64 56.55
N ARG A 449 -22.12 4.79 55.82
CA ARG A 449 -20.76 4.38 56.21
C ARG A 449 -19.78 5.55 56.26
N LEU A 450 -19.85 6.47 55.29
CA LEU A 450 -19.02 7.68 55.26
C LEU A 450 -19.32 8.59 56.46
N VAL A 451 -20.59 8.78 56.81
CA VAL A 451 -21.00 9.57 57.97
C VAL A 451 -20.53 8.93 59.28
N GLN A 452 -20.65 7.61 59.42
CA GLN A 452 -20.14 6.90 60.59
C GLN A 452 -18.61 7.05 60.72
N LYS A 453 -17.89 6.94 59.60
CA LYS A 453 -16.43 7.13 59.58
C LYS A 453 -16.03 8.55 60.00
N GLU A 454 -16.68 9.57 59.45
CA GLU A 454 -16.45 10.98 59.83
C GLU A 454 -16.79 11.23 61.31
N ARG A 455 -17.88 10.65 61.81
CA ARG A 455 -18.25 10.76 63.22
C ARG A 455 -17.18 10.17 64.14
N MET A 456 -16.66 8.98 63.83
CA MET A 456 -15.57 8.38 64.60
C MET A 456 -14.29 9.24 64.57
N ILE A 457 -13.95 9.82 63.42
CA ILE A 457 -12.78 10.71 63.29
C ILE A 457 -12.98 11.99 64.11
N HIS A 458 -14.19 12.57 64.09
CA HIS A 458 -14.50 13.77 64.86
C HIS A 458 -14.47 13.48 66.37
N GLU A 459 -15.03 12.36 66.81
CA GLU A 459 -14.97 11.92 68.21
C GLU A 459 -13.52 11.69 68.65
N ALA A 460 -12.69 11.04 67.82
CA ALA A 460 -11.26 10.86 68.10
C ALA A 460 -10.48 12.20 68.13
N ARG A 461 -10.81 13.16 67.26
CA ARG A 461 -10.21 14.50 67.29
C ARG A 461 -10.59 15.28 68.54
N LEU A 462 -11.85 15.19 68.98
CA LEU A 462 -12.30 15.81 70.23
C LEU A 462 -11.55 15.25 71.43
N GLN A 463 -11.45 13.91 71.52
CA GLN A 463 -10.67 13.25 72.58
C GLN A 463 -9.20 13.66 72.56
N LYS A 464 -8.60 13.82 71.38
CA LYS A 464 -7.23 14.31 71.25
C LYS A 464 -7.07 15.75 71.75
N ILE A 465 -8.00 16.64 71.43
CA ILE A 465 -8.00 18.04 71.91
C ILE A 465 -8.20 18.10 73.43
N GLU A 466 -9.07 17.25 73.99
CA GLU A 466 -9.26 17.14 75.43
C GLU A 466 -8.00 16.65 76.15
N LEU A 467 -7.31 15.65 75.58
CA LEU A 467 -6.02 15.17 76.07
C LEU A 467 -4.92 16.24 75.98
N GLU A 468 -4.87 17.01 74.90
CA GLU A 468 -3.90 18.12 74.75
C GLU A 468 -4.15 19.26 75.74
N LYS A 469 -5.43 19.57 76.05
CA LYS A 469 -5.79 20.54 77.11
C LYS A 469 -5.40 20.04 78.50
N ALA A 470 -5.68 18.78 78.80
CA ALA A 470 -5.30 18.16 80.08
C ALA A 470 -3.78 17.99 80.28
N LEU A 471 -2.98 18.17 79.21
CA LEU A 471 -1.51 18.18 79.26
C LEU A 471 -0.91 19.59 79.40
N HIS A 472 -1.72 20.64 79.22
CA HIS A 472 -1.33 22.05 79.33
C HIS A 472 -1.75 22.69 80.67
N ASP A 473 -2.71 22.09 81.37
CA ASP A 473 -3.02 22.32 82.79
C ASP A 473 -2.15 21.42 83.68
#